data_AF-A0A7X7X8Y0-F1
#
_entry.id   AF-A0A7X7X8Y0-F1
#
_cell.length_a   1.000
_cell.length_b   1.000
_cell.length_c   1.000
_cell.angle_alpha   90.00
_cell.angle_beta   90.00
_cell.angle_gamma   90.00
#
_symmetry.space_group_name_H-M   'P 1'
#
loop_
_entity.id
_entity.type
_entity.pdbx_description
1 polymer ?
#
loop_
_entity_poly.entity_id
_entity_poly.type
_entity_poly.pdbx_seq_one_letter_code
_entity_poly.pdbx_strand_id
1 'polypeptide(L)'
;MNDKSLQTIEQVKQFLDGSEGIEFRGLTVEEKYGWIERVLVRFRYYSLKRAEKGVIRRYLEKVSGYSRAQVSRLIGEYKRRGRLEKTQYRRHRFPRKYTSSEVGLLARTDELHGYLSGPATKKIMERCQGQP
;
A
#
# COMPACT_ATOMS: atom_id res chain seq x y z
N MET A 1 -4.00 2.85 22.88
CA MET A 1 -3.37 1.80 23.71
C MET A 1 -2.23 2.40 24.52
N ASN A 2 -2.15 2.12 25.83
CA ASN A 2 -1.04 2.51 26.70
C ASN A 2 0.15 1.55 26.53
N ASP A 3 0.68 1.46 25.31
CA ASP A 3 1.93 0.75 24.99
C ASP A 3 3.17 1.53 25.50
N LYS A 4 3.08 2.19 26.65
CA LYS A 4 4.19 2.90 27.30
C LYS A 4 4.81 2.06 28.42
N SER A 5 4.12 1.01 28.88
CA SER A 5 4.57 0.12 29.96
C SER A 5 5.48 -1.02 29.51
N LEU A 6 5.45 -1.41 28.22
CA LEU A 6 6.34 -2.43 27.66
C LEU A 6 7.66 -1.80 27.22
N GLN A 7 8.66 -1.92 28.10
CA GLN A 7 10.00 -1.32 27.96
C GLN A 7 11.06 -2.38 27.63
N THR A 8 10.87 -3.64 28.03
CA THR A 8 11.85 -4.72 27.86
C THR A 8 11.34 -5.85 26.97
N ILE A 9 12.27 -6.63 26.40
CA ILE A 9 11.94 -7.74 25.49
C ILE A 9 11.21 -8.85 26.24
N GLU A 10 11.57 -9.09 27.49
CA GLU A 10 10.94 -10.07 28.38
C GLU A 10 9.46 -9.73 28.64
N GLN A 11 9.15 -8.44 28.86
CA GLN A 11 7.77 -7.98 28.98
C GLN A 11 6.98 -8.20 27.67
N VAL A 12 7.63 -7.98 26.52
CA VAL A 12 7.02 -8.25 25.21
C VAL A 12 6.76 -9.75 25.02
N LYS A 13 7.68 -10.64 25.46
CA LYS A 13 7.45 -12.09 25.43
C LYS A 13 6.25 -12.48 26.30
N GLN A 14 6.21 -12.03 27.55
CA GLN A 14 5.09 -12.30 28.47
C GLN A 14 3.77 -11.78 27.90
N PHE A 15 3.77 -10.61 27.28
CA PHE A 15 2.61 -10.06 26.60
C PHE A 15 2.15 -10.93 25.42
N LEU A 16 3.10 -11.45 24.62
CA LEU A 16 2.80 -12.32 23.49
C LEU A 16 2.18 -13.65 23.95
N ASP A 17 2.64 -14.18 25.07
CA ASP A 17 2.18 -15.44 25.66
C ASP A 17 0.84 -15.28 26.41
N GLY A 18 0.60 -14.12 27.03
CA GLY A 18 -0.56 -13.89 27.90
C GLY A 18 -1.75 -13.14 27.28
N SER A 19 -1.63 -12.52 26.10
CA SER A 19 -2.75 -11.76 25.52
C SER A 19 -3.52 -12.53 24.45
N GLU A 20 -4.84 -12.59 24.56
CA GLU A 20 -5.72 -12.89 23.45
C GLU A 20 -6.03 -11.60 22.68
N GLY A 21 -5.60 -11.51 21.42
CA GLY A 21 -6.14 -10.62 20.39
C GLY A 21 -6.27 -9.12 20.71
N ILE A 22 -5.18 -8.42 21.03
CA ILE A 22 -5.20 -6.94 21.02
C ILE A 22 -4.90 -6.47 19.61
N GLU A 23 -5.96 -6.21 18.83
CA GLU A 23 -5.87 -5.58 17.53
C GLU A 23 -6.07 -4.07 17.63
N PHE A 24 -5.26 -3.28 16.92
CA PHE A 24 -5.57 -1.87 16.68
C PHE A 24 -6.84 -1.74 15.80
N ARG A 25 -8.02 -1.82 16.40
CA ARG A 25 -9.27 -1.38 15.77
C ARG A 25 -9.34 0.15 15.78
N GLY A 26 -9.43 0.77 14.60
CA GLY A 26 -9.75 2.20 14.45
C GLY A 26 -8.58 3.17 14.28
N LEU A 27 -7.32 2.71 14.19
CA LEU A 27 -6.18 3.60 13.86
C LEU A 27 -5.99 3.72 12.34
N THR A 28 -5.66 4.94 11.91
CA THR A 28 -5.21 5.25 10.55
C THR A 28 -3.88 4.56 10.22
N VAL A 29 -3.55 4.44 8.93
CA VAL A 29 -2.30 3.81 8.47
C VAL A 29 -1.09 4.59 9.00
N GLU A 30 -1.20 5.90 9.01
CA GLU A 30 -0.20 6.86 9.47
C GLU A 30 0.09 6.68 10.97
N GLU A 31 -0.94 6.53 11.80
CA GLU A 31 -0.79 6.24 13.23
C GLU A 31 -0.13 4.88 13.49
N LYS A 32 -0.51 3.86 12.71
CA LYS A 32 0.14 2.54 12.79
C LYS A 32 1.62 2.64 12.43
N TYR A 33 1.97 3.41 11.39
CA TYR A 33 3.37 3.57 10.97
C TYR A 33 4.19 4.32 12.02
N GLY A 34 3.69 5.44 12.55
CA GLY A 34 4.36 6.17 13.63
C GLY A 34 4.45 5.36 14.93
N TRP A 35 3.51 4.45 15.19
CA TRP A 35 3.65 3.48 16.29
C TRP A 35 4.77 2.47 16.03
N ILE A 36 4.85 1.87 14.84
CA ILE A 36 5.91 0.92 14.47
C ILE A 36 7.29 1.58 14.61
N GLU A 37 7.46 2.81 14.13
CA GLU A 37 8.71 3.56 14.29
C GLU A 37 9.11 3.71 15.75
N ARG A 38 8.18 4.15 16.61
CA ARG A 38 8.43 4.32 18.05
C ARG A 38 8.86 3.02 18.71
N VAL A 39 8.27 1.88 18.33
CA VAL A 39 8.68 0.55 18.82
C VAL A 39 10.10 0.22 18.35
N LEU A 40 10.42 0.42 17.06
CA LEU A 40 11.76 0.13 16.52
C LEU A 40 12.85 0.98 17.18
N VAL A 41 12.57 2.26 17.47
CA VAL A 41 13.48 3.16 18.18
C VAL A 41 13.62 2.75 19.65
N ARG A 42 12.50 2.53 20.34
CA ARG A 42 12.48 2.18 21.78
C ARG A 42 13.35 0.97 22.08
N PHE A 43 13.19 -0.10 21.30
CA PHE A 43 13.94 -1.34 21.51
C PHE A 43 15.30 -1.34 20.80
N ARG A 44 15.71 -0.22 20.18
CA ARG A 44 16.94 -0.12 19.38
C ARG A 44 17.06 -1.31 18.42
N TYR A 45 15.99 -1.61 17.68
CA TYR A 45 15.77 -2.88 16.99
C TYR A 45 16.97 -3.37 16.16
N TYR A 46 17.74 -2.46 15.55
CA TYR A 46 18.92 -2.83 14.75
C TYR A 46 20.08 -3.38 15.57
N SER A 47 20.23 -2.96 16.83
CA SER A 47 21.25 -3.44 17.77
C SER A 47 20.90 -4.79 18.41
N LEU A 48 19.66 -5.27 18.26
CA LEU A 48 19.20 -6.52 18.87
C LEU A 48 19.77 -7.77 18.19
N LYS A 49 19.88 -8.86 18.97
CA LYS A 49 20.24 -10.19 18.49
C LYS A 49 19.11 -10.79 17.63
N ARG A 50 19.42 -11.85 16.87
CA ARG A 50 18.47 -12.48 15.95
C ARG A 50 17.20 -13.01 16.65
N ALA A 51 17.34 -13.60 17.84
CA ALA A 51 16.23 -14.11 18.62
C ALA A 51 15.28 -12.98 19.08
N GLU A 52 15.86 -11.91 19.62
CA GLU A 52 15.17 -10.70 20.08
C GLU A 52 14.41 -9.99 18.96
N LYS A 53 15.02 -9.89 17.77
CA LYS A 53 14.35 -9.39 16.56
C LYS A 53 13.10 -10.19 16.20
N GLY A 54 13.11 -11.49 16.44
CA GLY A 54 11.95 -12.37 16.23
C GLY A 54 10.78 -12.03 17.14
N VAL A 55 11.06 -11.76 18.42
CA VAL A 55 10.05 -11.34 19.41
C VAL A 55 9.40 -10.02 19.00
N ILE A 56 10.21 -9.02 18.65
CA ILE A 56 9.68 -7.71 18.23
C ILE A 56 8.85 -7.82 16.94
N ARG A 57 9.24 -8.68 15.99
CA ARG A 57 8.44 -8.90 14.78
C ARG A 57 7.06 -9.49 15.10
N ARG A 58 7.00 -10.54 15.93
CA ARG A 58 5.73 -11.15 16.36
C ARG A 58 4.86 -10.14 17.11
N TYR A 59 5.49 -9.29 17.92
CA TYR A 59 4.80 -8.20 18.60
C TYR A 59 4.17 -7.20 17.60
N LEU A 60 4.95 -6.73 16.63
CA LEU A 60 4.46 -5.84 15.59
C LEU A 60 3.32 -6.48 14.80
N GLU A 61 3.43 -7.75 14.41
CA GLU A 61 2.38 -8.51 13.71
C GLU A 61 1.08 -8.55 14.53
N LYS A 62 1.17 -8.98 15.80
CA LYS A 62 0.02 -9.15 16.69
C LYS A 62 -0.74 -7.84 16.92
N VAL A 63 -0.03 -6.76 17.24
CA VAL A 63 -0.67 -5.49 17.61
C VAL A 63 -1.12 -4.71 16.36
N SER A 64 -0.30 -4.66 15.29
CA SER A 64 -0.67 -3.94 14.07
C SER A 64 -1.74 -4.63 13.22
N GLY A 65 -1.89 -5.95 13.36
CA GLY A 65 -2.70 -6.78 12.49
C GLY A 65 -2.08 -7.00 11.11
N TYR A 66 -0.84 -6.55 10.88
CA TYR A 66 -0.15 -6.77 9.61
C TYR A 66 0.45 -8.17 9.53
N SER A 67 0.47 -8.72 8.31
CA SER A 67 1.16 -9.98 8.05
C SER A 67 2.67 -9.84 8.25
N ARG A 68 3.33 -10.98 8.53
CA ARG A 68 4.78 -11.08 8.63
C ARG A 68 5.53 -10.43 7.46
N ALA A 69 5.03 -10.63 6.24
CA ALA A 69 5.62 -10.06 5.04
C ALA A 69 5.57 -8.52 5.04
N GLN A 70 4.42 -7.96 5.44
CA GLN A 70 4.23 -6.51 5.51
C GLN A 70 5.06 -5.88 6.63
N VAL A 71 5.14 -6.51 7.81
CA VAL A 71 6.03 -6.07 8.90
C VAL A 71 7.49 -6.08 8.44
N SER A 72 7.95 -7.13 7.76
CA SER A 72 9.32 -7.19 7.23
C SER A 72 9.59 -6.08 6.21
N ARG A 73 8.61 -5.77 5.35
CA ARG A 73 8.70 -4.68 4.37
C ARG A 73 8.82 -3.33 5.07
N LEU A 74 7.99 -3.05 6.07
CA LEU A 74 8.01 -1.81 6.84
C LEU A 74 9.34 -1.65 7.58
N ILE A 75 9.84 -2.67 8.26
CA ILE A 75 11.17 -2.62 8.90
C ILE A 75 12.26 -2.30 7.87
N GLY A 76 12.21 -2.93 6.70
CA GLY A 76 13.17 -2.64 5.62
C GLY A 76 13.06 -1.21 5.06
N GLU A 77 11.84 -0.66 4.97
CA GLU A 77 11.63 0.73 4.59
C GLU A 77 12.18 1.70 5.63
N TYR A 78 11.88 1.45 6.91
CA TYR A 78 12.43 2.23 8.02
C TYR A 78 13.97 2.22 8.01
N LYS A 79 14.59 1.06 7.73
CA LYS A 79 16.06 0.96 7.60
C LYS A 79 16.62 1.88 6.52
N ARG A 80 15.92 2.00 5.39
CA ARG A 80 16.39 2.75 4.22
C ARG A 80 16.14 4.25 4.34
N ARG A 81 14.99 4.64 4.88
CA ARG A 81 14.52 6.04 4.88
C ARG A 81 14.61 6.71 6.26
N GLY A 82 14.78 5.94 7.33
CA GLY A 82 14.71 6.43 8.71
C GLY A 82 13.30 6.81 9.17
N ARG A 83 12.30 6.70 8.28
CA ARG A 83 10.88 6.98 8.52
C ARG A 83 9.98 6.15 7.60
N LEU A 84 8.75 5.92 8.04
CA LEU A 84 7.66 5.21 7.40
C LEU A 84 6.61 6.22 6.99
N GLU A 85 6.56 6.51 5.69
CA GLU A 85 5.56 7.38 5.12
C GLU A 85 4.59 6.56 4.29
N LYS A 86 3.31 6.91 4.37
CA LYS A 86 2.33 6.35 3.45
C LYS A 86 2.64 6.86 2.06
N THR A 87 3.19 5.98 1.23
CA THR A 87 3.35 6.28 -0.18
C THR A 87 1.95 6.39 -0.79
N GLN A 88 1.62 7.57 -1.30
CA GLN A 88 0.35 7.76 -2.02
C GLN A 88 0.32 6.80 -3.22
N TYR A 89 -0.75 6.02 -3.32
CA TYR A 89 -0.89 5.08 -4.42
C TYR A 89 -1.00 5.85 -5.74
N ARG A 90 0.03 5.74 -6.57
CA ARG A 90 0.05 6.29 -7.91
C ARG A 90 0.05 5.14 -8.91
N ARG A 91 -1.14 4.80 -9.42
CA ARG A 91 -1.26 3.84 -10.52
C ARG A 91 -0.58 4.44 -11.76
N HIS A 92 0.23 3.64 -12.44
CA HIS A 92 0.69 3.99 -13.78
C HIS A 92 -0.54 4.14 -14.69
N ARG A 93 -0.78 5.34 -15.20
CA ARG A 93 -1.86 5.63 -16.14
C ARG A 93 -1.23 5.85 -17.51
N PHE A 94 -1.76 5.16 -18.52
CA PHE A 94 -1.40 5.49 -19.89
C PHE A 94 -1.76 6.96 -20.17
N PRO A 95 -0.93 7.70 -20.92
CA PRO A 95 -1.26 9.05 -21.30
C PRO A 95 -2.58 9.04 -22.09
N ARG A 96 -3.54 9.88 -21.69
CA ARG A 96 -4.81 10.03 -22.43
C ARG A 96 -4.51 10.78 -23.71
N LYS A 97 -4.76 10.13 -24.86
CA LYS A 97 -4.68 10.77 -26.18
C LYS A 97 -5.93 11.58 -26.52
N TYR A 98 -7.09 11.12 -26.04
CA TYR A 98 -8.39 11.73 -26.32
C TYR A 98 -9.03 12.28 -25.04
N THR A 99 -9.57 13.49 -25.15
CA THR A 99 -10.46 14.15 -24.21
C THR A 99 -11.78 13.39 -24.10
N SER A 100 -12.56 13.67 -23.05
CA SER A 100 -13.87 13.02 -22.88
C SER A 100 -14.84 13.36 -24.02
N SER A 101 -14.74 14.56 -24.59
CA SER A 101 -15.55 14.98 -25.73
C SER A 101 -15.20 14.20 -27.00
N GLU A 102 -13.90 14.00 -27.27
CA GLU A 102 -13.43 13.21 -28.42
C GLU A 102 -13.83 11.73 -28.30
N VAL A 103 -13.77 11.16 -27.08
CA VAL A 103 -14.28 9.81 -26.83
C VAL A 103 -15.80 9.75 -27.09
N GLY A 104 -16.54 10.78 -26.70
CA GLY A 104 -17.97 10.88 -27.00
C GLY A 104 -18.28 10.96 -28.50
N LEU A 105 -17.45 11.68 -29.27
CA LEU A 105 -17.56 11.72 -30.73
C LEU A 105 -17.30 10.33 -31.34
N LEU A 106 -16.23 9.64 -30.92
CA LEU A 106 -15.93 8.29 -31.39
C LEU A 106 -17.08 7.32 -31.09
N ALA A 107 -17.67 7.40 -29.89
CA ALA A 107 -18.79 6.55 -29.51
C ALA A 107 -20.06 6.83 -30.34
N ARG A 108 -20.38 8.11 -30.61
CA ARG A 108 -21.49 8.47 -31.50
C ARG A 108 -21.28 8.00 -32.93
N THR A 109 -20.05 8.11 -33.44
CA THR A 109 -19.70 7.58 -34.77
C THR A 109 -19.89 6.06 -34.80
N ASP A 110 -19.47 5.34 -33.76
CA ASP A 110 -19.66 3.90 -33.67
C ASP A 110 -21.14 3.50 -33.62
N GLU A 111 -21.96 4.23 -32.86
CA GLU A 111 -23.41 4.04 -32.78
C GLU A 111 -24.09 4.25 -34.16
N LEU A 112 -23.73 5.31 -34.87
CA LEU A 112 -24.24 5.58 -36.24
C LEU A 112 -23.87 4.48 -37.24
N HIS A 113 -22.78 3.75 -36.99
CA HIS A 113 -22.31 2.68 -37.86
C HIS A 113 -22.64 1.27 -37.36
N GLY A 114 -23.41 1.14 -36.27
CA GLY A 114 -23.86 -0.15 -35.76
C GLY A 114 -22.81 -0.94 -34.98
N TYR A 115 -21.95 -0.25 -34.23
CA TYR A 115 -20.93 -0.84 -33.36
C TYR A 115 -19.91 -1.70 -34.12
N LEU A 116 -19.23 -1.08 -35.07
CA LEU A 116 -18.27 -1.79 -35.91
C LEU A 116 -16.99 -2.13 -35.14
N SER A 117 -16.26 -3.12 -35.64
CA SER A 117 -14.91 -3.37 -35.13
C SER A 117 -14.02 -2.13 -35.29
N GLY A 118 -13.14 -1.87 -34.32
CA GLY A 118 -12.22 -0.73 -34.37
C GLY A 118 -11.47 -0.53 -35.70
N PRO A 119 -10.99 -1.59 -36.39
CA PRO A 119 -10.40 -1.47 -37.73
C PRO A 119 -11.37 -0.95 -38.80
N ALA A 120 -12.64 -1.36 -38.76
CA ALA A 120 -13.66 -0.91 -39.70
C ALA A 120 -14.00 0.58 -39.47
N THR A 121 -14.16 0.99 -38.21
CA THR A 121 -14.36 2.40 -37.83
C THR A 121 -13.18 3.26 -38.30
N LYS A 122 -11.94 2.77 -38.14
CA LYS A 122 -10.74 3.45 -38.67
C LYS A 122 -10.79 3.62 -40.19
N LYS A 123 -11.15 2.57 -40.94
CA LYS A 123 -11.23 2.62 -42.41
C LYS A 123 -12.30 3.58 -42.91
N ILE A 124 -13.43 3.69 -42.21
CA ILE A 124 -14.46 4.68 -42.53
C ILE A 124 -13.93 6.10 -42.30
N MET A 125 -13.28 6.34 -41.16
CA MET A 125 -12.68 7.65 -40.86
C MET A 125 -11.59 8.04 -41.86
N GLU A 126 -10.71 7.10 -42.26
CA GLU A 126 -9.69 7.32 -43.30
C GLU A 126 -10.34 7.78 -44.63
N ARG A 127 -11.42 7.12 -45.05
CA ARG A 127 -12.18 7.49 -46.27
C ARG A 127 -12.89 8.84 -46.15
N CYS A 128 -13.51 9.13 -45.01
CA CYS A 128 -14.24 10.38 -44.77
C CYS A 128 -13.31 11.60 -44.68
N GLN A 129 -12.05 11.43 -44.26
CA GLN A 129 -11.07 12.51 -44.17
C GLN A 129 -10.30 12.76 -45.47
N GLY A 130 -10.61 12.04 -46.55
CA GLY A 130 -9.97 12.23 -47.85
C GLY A 130 -8.47 11.91 -47.86
N GLN A 131 -7.99 11.09 -46.93
CA GLN A 131 -6.63 10.57 -46.98
C GLN A 131 -6.61 9.29 -47.84
N PRO A 132 -5.73 9.19 -48.85
CA PRO A 132 -5.57 7.98 -49.66
C PRO A 132 -5.07 6.78 -48.84
#